data_AF-A0A4D6KBV0-F1
#
_entry.id   AF-A0A4D6KBV0-F1
#
_cell.length_a   1.000
_cell.length_b   1.000
_cell.length_c   1.000
_cell.angle_alpha   90.00
_cell.angle_beta   90.00
_cell.angle_gamma   90.00
#
_symmetry.space_group_name_H-M   'P 1'
#
loop_
_entity.id
_entity.type
_entity.pdbx_description
1 polymer ?
#
loop_
_entity_poly.entity_id
_entity_poly.type
_entity_poly.pdbx_seq_one_letter_code
_entity_poly.pdbx_strand_id
1 'polypeptide(L)'
;MASRRLLLKKVGLLSIVSLSGCINKIGGSTDGRNVPTVTQDCDASARPDGKYPSFPREITRNNVEGFVLKFEKAWVQAEINDSGDNFSGFDGWDSSVYQELDNGFFVTTRISADYSSGKNEEGGTDLGSEVFSAWYYINSDFAFRSQRDTDEPPNNGWQTVACA
;
A
#
# COMPACT_ATOMS: atom_id res chain seq x y z
N MET A 1 -29.32 -43.47 52.51
CA MET A 1 -28.86 -44.85 52.26
C MET A 1 -29.10 -45.18 50.79
N ALA A 2 -28.06 -45.70 50.11
CA ALA A 2 -28.06 -46.38 48.79
C ALA A 2 -28.60 -45.62 47.56
N SER A 3 -28.17 -45.83 46.31
CA SER A 3 -26.99 -46.42 45.68
C SER A 3 -27.14 -46.26 44.16
N ARG A 4 -26.10 -45.75 43.48
CA ARG A 4 -25.61 -46.01 42.10
C ARG A 4 -26.58 -46.30 40.92
N ARG A 5 -26.43 -45.54 39.82
CA ARG A 5 -25.78 -45.91 38.51
C ARG A 5 -26.12 -44.83 37.46
N LEU A 6 -25.17 -44.02 36.96
CA LEU A 6 -24.29 -44.24 35.79
C LEU A 6 -25.00 -44.54 34.46
N LEU A 7 -25.08 -43.52 33.59
CA LEU A 7 -25.06 -43.66 32.14
C LEU A 7 -24.27 -42.49 31.53
N LEU A 8 -23.08 -42.83 31.02
CA LEU A 8 -22.22 -41.95 30.25
C LEU A 8 -22.88 -41.59 28.91
N LYS A 9 -22.81 -40.31 28.52
CA LYS A 9 -22.78 -39.92 27.11
C LYS A 9 -21.53 -39.07 26.86
N LYS A 10 -20.63 -39.66 26.06
CA LYS A 10 -19.47 -39.05 25.40
C LYS A 10 -19.90 -37.76 24.68
N VAL A 11 -19.22 -36.66 24.98
CA VAL A 11 -19.02 -35.57 24.02
C VAL A 11 -17.51 -35.34 23.95
N GLY A 12 -16.98 -35.42 22.74
CA GLY A 12 -15.57 -35.59 22.44
C GLY A 12 -14.70 -34.44 22.94
N LEU A 13 -13.51 -34.81 23.42
CA LEU A 13 -12.34 -33.95 23.47
C LEU A 13 -12.11 -33.38 22.06
N LEU A 14 -12.31 -32.07 21.88
CA LEU A 14 -11.57 -31.36 20.84
C LEU A 14 -10.14 -31.23 21.35
N SER A 15 -9.24 -32.00 20.75
CA SER A 15 -7.80 -31.80 20.85
C SER A 15 -7.48 -30.35 20.49
N ILE A 16 -7.00 -29.57 21.47
CA ILE A 16 -6.25 -28.36 21.20
C ILE A 16 -4.92 -28.83 20.62
N VAL A 17 -4.83 -28.84 19.30
CA VAL A 17 -3.55 -29.03 18.61
C VAL A 17 -2.73 -27.78 18.90
N SER A 18 -1.77 -27.92 19.82
CA SER A 18 -0.65 -27.01 20.00
C SER A 18 0.19 -27.05 18.73
N LEU A 19 -0.05 -26.13 17.79
CA LEU A 19 0.87 -25.84 16.70
C LEU A 19 1.97 -24.91 17.23
N SER A 20 2.99 -25.53 17.81
CA SER A 20 4.32 -24.95 17.85
C SER A 20 4.90 -24.96 16.42
N GLY A 21 5.37 -23.81 15.95
CA GLY A 21 6.05 -23.62 14.66
C GLY A 21 5.08 -23.10 13.59
N CYS A 22 5.22 -21.91 13.02
CA CYS A 22 6.45 -21.21 12.65
C CYS A 22 6.39 -19.74 13.05
N ILE A 23 7.23 -19.33 14.00
CA ILE A 23 7.68 -17.94 14.06
C ILE A 23 8.64 -17.82 12.88
N ASN A 24 8.16 -17.34 11.74
CA ASN A 24 9.07 -16.90 10.69
C ASN A 24 9.93 -15.79 11.29
N LYS A 25 11.23 -16.05 11.35
CA LYS A 25 12.25 -15.12 11.79
C LYS A 25 11.99 -13.76 11.15
N ILE A 26 11.61 -12.81 11.99
CA ILE A 26 11.64 -11.40 11.71
C ILE A 26 13.10 -11.09 11.37
N GLY A 27 13.39 -10.85 10.09
CA GLY A 27 14.58 -10.12 9.68
C GLY A 27 14.42 -8.72 10.25
N GLY A 28 14.92 -8.52 11.46
CA GLY A 28 14.77 -7.29 12.22
C GLY A 28 15.43 -6.15 11.48
N SER A 29 14.62 -5.28 10.88
CA SER A 29 15.00 -3.88 10.78
C SER A 29 15.18 -3.38 12.21
N THR A 30 16.35 -2.84 12.52
CA THR A 30 16.73 -2.32 13.85
C THR A 30 15.88 -1.12 14.30
N ASP A 31 14.93 -0.69 13.48
CA ASP A 31 14.17 0.55 13.63
C ASP A 31 12.70 0.34 14.07
N GLY A 32 12.31 -0.88 14.45
CA GLY A 32 10.97 -1.16 15.02
C GLY A 32 9.77 -0.97 14.07
N ARG A 33 9.99 -0.49 12.84
CA ARG A 33 8.96 -0.30 11.81
C ARG A 33 8.56 -1.64 11.18
N ASN A 34 7.25 -1.87 11.06
CA ASN A 34 6.70 -3.03 10.37
C ASN A 34 6.93 -2.88 8.86
N VAL A 35 8.00 -3.49 8.37
CA VAL A 35 8.19 -3.68 6.93
C VAL A 35 7.10 -4.63 6.43
N PRO A 36 6.32 -4.27 5.40
CA PRO A 36 5.34 -5.17 4.82
C PRO A 36 6.02 -6.47 4.39
N THR A 37 5.56 -7.59 4.95
CA THR A 37 6.01 -8.92 4.52
C THR A 37 4.97 -9.49 3.58
N VAL A 38 5.40 -9.85 2.39
CA VAL A 38 4.55 -10.48 1.39
C VAL A 38 4.18 -11.86 1.93
N THR A 39 2.88 -12.12 2.14
CA THR A 39 2.40 -13.44 2.57
C THR A 39 1.64 -14.18 1.46
N GLN A 40 1.46 -13.58 0.28
CA GLN A 40 0.65 -14.14 -0.80
C GLN A 40 1.24 -13.84 -2.18
N ASP A 41 0.82 -14.62 -3.18
CA ASP A 41 1.10 -14.42 -4.61
C ASP A 41 0.93 -12.95 -5.01
N CYS A 42 1.62 -12.50 -6.06
CA CYS A 42 1.58 -11.13 -6.61
C CYS A 42 0.17 -10.73 -7.12
N ASP A 43 -0.81 -10.68 -6.24
CA ASP A 43 -2.11 -10.09 -6.51
C ASP A 43 -1.99 -8.65 -6.03
N ALA A 44 -1.64 -7.76 -6.96
CA ALA A 44 -1.72 -6.33 -6.71
C ALA A 44 -3.13 -6.01 -6.19
N SER A 45 -3.22 -5.26 -5.10
CA SER A 45 -4.49 -4.80 -4.54
C SER A 45 -5.28 -4.04 -5.62
N ALA A 46 -6.59 -3.89 -5.43
CA ALA A 46 -7.39 -3.05 -6.33
C ALA A 46 -6.77 -1.64 -6.43
N ARG A 47 -6.50 -1.20 -7.66
CA ARG A 47 -5.96 0.12 -8.00
C ARG A 47 -7.00 0.84 -8.88
N PRO A 48 -7.03 2.18 -8.87
CA PRO A 48 -7.76 2.96 -9.87
C PRO A 48 -7.39 2.52 -11.30
N ASP A 49 -8.31 2.66 -12.25
CA ASP A 49 -8.05 2.24 -13.63
C ASP A 49 -7.09 3.22 -14.32
N GLY A 50 -5.88 2.76 -14.64
CA GLY A 50 -4.81 3.65 -15.11
C GLY A 50 -3.68 2.95 -15.86
N LYS A 51 -2.82 3.77 -16.48
CA LYS A 51 -1.59 3.32 -17.16
C LYS A 51 -0.39 3.48 -16.23
N TYR A 52 -0.07 2.42 -15.50
CA TYR A 52 1.02 2.40 -14.54
C TYR A 52 2.37 2.04 -15.19
N PRO A 53 3.50 2.58 -14.68
CA PRO A 53 4.82 2.16 -15.13
C PRO A 53 5.09 0.69 -14.76
N SER A 54 5.88 0.00 -15.58
CA SER A 54 6.40 -1.33 -15.23
C SER A 54 7.33 -1.25 -14.02
N PHE A 55 7.38 -2.32 -13.23
CA PHE A 55 8.30 -2.43 -12.13
C PHE A 55 9.76 -2.34 -12.61
N PRO A 56 10.65 -1.64 -11.88
CA PRO A 56 12.03 -1.49 -12.28
C PRO A 56 12.77 -2.82 -12.25
N ARG A 57 13.55 -3.11 -13.30
CA ARG A 57 14.36 -4.34 -13.39
C ARG A 57 15.53 -4.39 -12.40
N GLU A 58 15.94 -3.23 -11.89
CA GLU A 58 17.05 -3.09 -10.97
C GLU A 58 16.65 -2.10 -9.87
N ILE A 59 16.80 -2.52 -8.62
CA ILE A 59 16.41 -1.74 -7.45
C ILE A 59 17.62 -0.94 -6.97
N THR A 60 17.73 0.27 -7.51
CA THR A 60 18.68 1.30 -7.06
C THR A 60 17.90 2.52 -6.59
N ARG A 61 18.52 3.36 -5.76
CA ARG A 61 17.94 4.63 -5.27
C ARG A 61 17.28 5.43 -6.41
N ASN A 62 17.99 5.65 -7.51
CA ASN A 62 17.49 6.44 -8.64
C ASN A 62 16.31 5.76 -9.36
N ASN A 63 16.37 4.43 -9.52
CA ASN A 63 15.32 3.69 -10.21
C ASN A 63 14.04 3.61 -9.38
N VAL A 64 14.14 3.40 -8.07
CA VAL A 64 12.96 3.34 -7.19
C VAL A 64 12.30 4.70 -7.04
N GLU A 65 13.08 5.78 -6.90
CA GLU A 65 12.56 7.14 -6.83
C GLU A 65 11.83 7.52 -8.14
N GLY A 66 12.45 7.24 -9.29
CA GLY A 66 11.83 7.49 -10.59
C GLY A 66 10.60 6.63 -10.87
N PHE A 67 10.58 5.39 -10.38
CA PHE A 67 9.41 4.52 -10.45
C PHE A 67 8.26 5.08 -9.61
N VAL A 68 8.49 5.38 -8.33
CA VAL A 68 7.48 5.91 -7.39
C VAL A 68 6.85 7.18 -7.93
N LEU A 69 7.68 8.13 -8.40
CA LEU A 69 7.17 9.38 -8.94
C LEU A 69 6.23 9.18 -10.13
N LYS A 70 6.60 8.30 -11.07
CA LYS A 70 5.75 7.99 -12.24
C LYS A 70 4.50 7.22 -11.83
N PHE A 71 4.64 6.32 -10.88
CA PHE A 71 3.55 5.50 -10.38
C PHE A 71 2.49 6.36 -9.68
N GLU A 72 2.90 7.24 -8.76
CA GLU A 72 1.97 8.12 -8.02
C GLU A 72 1.29 9.12 -8.95
N LYS A 73 2.00 9.67 -9.95
CA LYS A 73 1.35 10.51 -10.97
C LYS A 73 0.24 9.75 -11.71
N ALA A 74 0.50 8.53 -12.15
CA ALA A 74 -0.52 7.70 -12.79
C ALA A 74 -1.69 7.39 -11.85
N TRP A 75 -1.40 7.15 -10.58
CA TRP A 75 -2.40 6.93 -9.54
C TRP A 75 -3.30 8.15 -9.32
N VAL A 76 -2.71 9.33 -9.11
CA VAL A 76 -3.42 10.61 -8.90
C VAL A 76 -4.30 10.94 -10.10
N GLN A 77 -3.76 10.81 -11.31
CA GLN A 77 -4.54 11.07 -12.52
C GLN A 77 -5.73 10.10 -12.65
N ALA A 78 -5.53 8.81 -12.34
CA ALA A 78 -6.60 7.83 -12.38
C ALA A 78 -7.67 8.12 -11.32
N GLU A 79 -7.29 8.44 -10.08
CA GLU A 79 -8.25 8.80 -9.03
C GLU A 79 -9.09 10.05 -9.37
N ILE A 80 -8.47 11.10 -9.93
CA ILE A 80 -9.20 12.30 -10.36
C ILE A 80 -10.19 11.97 -11.49
N ASN A 81 -9.82 11.09 -12.43
CA ASN A 81 -10.76 10.71 -13.48
C ASN A 81 -11.90 9.82 -12.94
N ASP A 82 -11.60 8.95 -11.96
CA ASP A 82 -12.59 8.08 -11.32
C ASP A 82 -13.59 8.86 -10.44
N SER A 83 -13.22 10.05 -9.93
CA SER A 83 -14.15 10.95 -9.22
C SER A 83 -15.17 11.62 -10.15
N GLY A 84 -14.95 11.55 -11.47
CA GLY A 84 -15.74 12.25 -12.48
C GLY A 84 -15.23 13.65 -12.79
N ASP A 85 -14.10 14.05 -12.21
CA ASP A 85 -13.42 15.31 -12.53
C ASP A 85 -12.52 15.15 -13.77
N ASN A 86 -12.16 16.27 -14.37
CA ASN A 86 -11.26 16.31 -15.52
C ASN A 86 -9.87 16.74 -15.06
N PHE A 87 -8.91 15.83 -15.14
CA PHE A 87 -7.51 16.12 -14.87
C PHE A 87 -6.95 17.18 -15.83
N SER A 88 -6.38 18.25 -15.29
CA SER A 88 -5.85 19.40 -16.05
C SER A 88 -4.32 19.39 -16.13
N GLY A 89 -3.63 18.82 -15.14
CA GLY A 89 -2.17 18.73 -15.14
C GLY A 89 -1.58 18.53 -13.75
N PHE A 90 -0.26 18.36 -13.72
CA PHE A 90 0.52 18.42 -12.47
C PHE A 90 1.21 19.78 -12.38
N ASP A 91 1.08 20.45 -11.24
CA ASP A 91 1.66 21.77 -10.97
C ASP A 91 2.80 21.72 -9.93
N GLY A 92 3.03 20.57 -9.31
CA GLY A 92 4.18 20.33 -8.43
C GLY A 92 4.37 18.85 -8.11
N TRP A 93 5.60 18.43 -7.83
CA TRP A 93 5.89 17.09 -7.33
C TRP A 93 7.24 17.00 -6.65
N ASP A 94 7.36 16.03 -5.75
CA ASP A 94 8.60 15.61 -5.12
C ASP A 94 8.56 14.10 -4.84
N SER A 95 9.71 13.45 -4.91
CA SER A 95 9.87 12.05 -4.51
C SER A 95 11.27 11.88 -3.95
N SER A 96 11.37 11.25 -2.79
CA SER A 96 12.65 11.14 -2.09
C SER A 96 12.78 9.81 -1.38
N VAL A 97 13.94 9.18 -1.51
CA VAL A 97 14.30 7.99 -0.73
C VAL A 97 14.61 8.41 0.71
N TYR A 98 13.62 8.23 1.58
CA TYR A 98 13.70 8.51 3.01
C TYR A 98 14.73 7.62 3.71
N GLN A 99 14.72 6.31 3.40
CA GLN A 99 15.64 5.35 3.99
C GLN A 99 15.93 4.20 3.03
N GLU A 100 17.17 3.74 3.10
CA GLU A 100 17.65 2.52 2.46
C GLU A 100 17.86 1.45 3.53
N LEU A 101 17.34 0.25 3.27
CA LEU A 101 17.43 -0.93 4.11
C LEU A 101 18.18 -2.03 3.36
N ASP A 102 18.68 -3.02 4.09
CA ASP A 102 19.38 -4.18 3.50
C ASP A 102 18.54 -4.92 2.43
N ASN A 103 17.21 -4.81 2.52
CA ASN A 103 16.28 -5.52 1.65
C ASN A 103 15.36 -4.60 0.83
N GLY A 104 15.61 -3.28 0.78
CA GLY A 104 14.74 -2.38 0.01
C GLY A 104 14.85 -0.91 0.38
N PHE A 105 13.88 -0.12 -0.07
CA PHE A 105 13.86 1.33 0.06
C PHE A 105 12.51 1.80 0.58
N PHE A 106 12.52 2.73 1.54
CA PHE A 106 11.38 3.56 1.87
C PHE A 106 11.47 4.86 1.06
N VAL A 107 10.42 5.15 0.32
CA VAL A 107 10.32 6.34 -0.55
C VAL A 107 9.07 7.11 -0.16
N THR A 108 9.19 8.43 -0.04
CA THR A 108 8.04 9.33 0.10
C THR A 108 7.81 10.05 -1.21
N THR A 109 6.56 10.34 -1.55
CA THR A 109 6.24 11.16 -2.70
C THR A 109 5.07 12.08 -2.40
N ARG A 110 5.13 13.26 -3.02
CA ARG A 110 4.10 14.28 -2.99
C ARG A 110 3.82 14.74 -4.42
N ILE A 111 2.57 14.72 -4.83
CA ILE A 111 2.10 15.21 -6.13
C ILE A 111 1.08 16.31 -5.89
N SER A 112 1.17 17.40 -6.62
CA SER A 112 0.14 18.43 -6.71
C SER A 112 -0.47 18.36 -8.10
N ALA A 113 -1.80 18.36 -8.16
CA ALA A 113 -2.53 18.25 -9.42
C ALA A 113 -3.71 19.20 -9.47
N ASP A 114 -3.88 19.80 -10.64
CA ASP A 114 -5.02 20.63 -10.98
C ASP A 114 -6.08 19.82 -11.72
N TYR A 115 -7.34 20.11 -11.44
CA TYR A 115 -8.48 19.48 -12.07
C TYR A 115 -9.62 20.48 -12.25
N SER A 116 -10.62 20.06 -13.01
CA SER A 116 -11.87 20.78 -13.14
C SER A 116 -13.05 19.85 -12.88
N SER A 117 -13.94 20.27 -12.00
CA SER A 117 -15.21 19.59 -11.76
C SER A 117 -16.27 20.14 -12.71
N GLY A 118 -17.44 19.50 -12.75
CA GLY A 118 -18.52 19.81 -13.69
C GLY A 118 -18.98 21.28 -13.75
N LYS A 119 -20.04 21.54 -14.51
CA LYS A 119 -20.60 22.90 -14.56
C LYS A 119 -21.20 23.28 -13.21
N ASN A 120 -20.78 24.42 -12.66
CA ASN A 120 -21.39 25.00 -11.48
C ASN A 120 -22.78 25.57 -11.80
N GLU A 121 -23.48 26.07 -10.77
CA GLU A 121 -24.84 26.59 -10.89
C GLU A 121 -24.96 27.79 -11.86
N GLU A 122 -23.84 28.48 -12.11
CA GLU A 122 -23.76 29.62 -13.03
C GLU A 122 -23.34 29.21 -14.47
N GLY A 123 -23.15 27.91 -14.71
CA GLY A 123 -22.73 27.36 -16.00
C GLY A 123 -21.24 27.49 -16.30
N GLY A 124 -20.44 27.97 -15.34
CA GLY A 124 -18.98 27.98 -15.36
C GLY A 124 -18.38 26.64 -14.95
N THR A 125 -17.08 26.46 -15.16
CA THR A 125 -16.33 25.28 -14.72
C THR A 125 -15.68 25.57 -13.37
N ASP A 126 -15.89 24.72 -12.38
CA ASP A 126 -15.18 24.82 -11.10
C ASP A 126 -13.77 24.25 -11.24
N LEU A 127 -12.78 25.02 -10.78
CA LEU A 127 -11.37 24.65 -10.82
C LEU A 127 -10.91 24.24 -9.43
N GLY A 128 -10.20 23.11 -9.35
CA GLY A 128 -9.65 22.55 -8.13
C GLY A 128 -8.15 22.29 -8.25
N SER A 129 -7.49 22.27 -7.09
CA SER A 129 -6.08 21.88 -6.96
C SER A 129 -5.94 21.10 -5.65
N GLU A 130 -5.31 19.93 -5.71
CA GLU A 130 -5.16 19.02 -4.57
C GLU A 130 -3.74 18.46 -4.49
N VAL A 131 -3.28 18.27 -3.25
CA VAL A 131 -1.99 17.68 -2.93
C VAL A 131 -2.21 16.26 -2.45
N PHE A 132 -1.53 15.32 -3.07
CA PHE A 132 -1.55 13.90 -2.78
C PHE A 132 -0.19 13.48 -2.24
N SER A 133 -0.18 12.79 -1.10
CA SER A 133 1.07 12.25 -0.53
C SER A 133 0.93 10.76 -0.23
N ALA A 134 2.02 10.02 -0.46
CA ALA A 134 2.05 8.59 -0.19
C ALA A 134 3.46 8.11 0.17
N TRP A 135 3.50 7.06 0.97
CA TRP A 135 4.71 6.31 1.28
C TRP A 135 4.78 5.02 0.46
N TYR A 136 6.00 4.64 0.14
CA TYR A 136 6.30 3.42 -0.59
C TYR A 136 7.37 2.61 0.13
N TYR A 137 7.22 1.29 0.10
CA TYR A 137 8.29 0.35 0.39
C TYR A 137 8.53 -0.51 -0.85
N ILE A 138 9.77 -0.54 -1.34
CA ILE A 138 10.13 -1.24 -2.58
C ILE A 138 11.33 -2.15 -2.32
N ASN A 139 11.22 -3.41 -2.74
CA ASN A 139 12.32 -4.37 -2.76
C ASN A 139 12.52 -4.96 -4.17
N SER A 140 13.29 -6.04 -4.32
CA SER A 140 13.54 -6.70 -5.61
C SER A 140 12.30 -7.27 -6.29
N ASP A 141 11.25 -7.53 -5.52
CA ASP A 141 10.15 -8.39 -5.95
C ASP A 141 8.83 -7.61 -6.04
N PHE A 142 8.64 -6.61 -5.16
CA PHE A 142 7.36 -5.91 -4.97
C PHE A 142 7.54 -4.42 -4.62
N ALA A 143 6.49 -3.65 -4.93
CA ALA A 143 6.25 -2.31 -4.39
C ALA A 143 4.96 -2.29 -3.57
N PHE A 144 5.05 -1.72 -2.37
CA PHE A 144 3.93 -1.41 -1.52
C PHE A 144 3.70 0.09 -1.49
N ARG A 145 2.44 0.50 -1.44
CA ARG A 145 1.99 1.88 -1.24
C ARG A 145 1.17 1.99 0.04
N SER A 146 1.33 3.07 0.79
CA SER A 146 0.45 3.39 1.92
C SER A 146 -0.94 3.84 1.44
N GLN A 147 -1.86 4.00 2.39
CA GLN A 147 -3.01 4.89 2.18
C GLN A 147 -2.53 6.35 2.10
N ARG A 148 -3.34 7.24 1.51
CA ARG A 148 -3.01 8.67 1.33
C ARG A 148 -2.80 9.38 2.67
N ASP A 149 -2.04 10.47 2.63
CA ASP A 149 -1.96 11.51 3.67
C ASP A 149 -1.42 11.06 5.02
N THR A 150 -0.24 10.43 5.02
CA THR A 150 0.50 10.18 6.25
C THR A 150 1.84 10.93 6.26
N ASP A 151 2.10 11.72 7.30
CA ASP A 151 3.36 12.45 7.46
C ASP A 151 4.55 11.53 7.77
N GLU A 152 4.25 10.35 8.32
CA GLU A 152 5.22 9.32 8.69
C GLU A 152 4.92 8.00 7.95
N PRO A 153 5.92 7.13 7.75
CA PRO A 153 5.70 5.80 7.20
C PRO A 153 4.72 5.03 8.09
N PRO A 154 3.58 4.56 7.58
CA PRO A 154 2.59 3.90 8.42
C PRO A 154 3.04 2.51 8.84
N ASN A 155 2.62 2.08 10.02
CA ASN A 155 2.93 0.74 10.55
C ASN A 155 1.98 -0.36 10.03
N ASN A 156 0.94 0.01 9.27
CA ASN A 156 -0.09 -0.87 8.70
C ASN A 156 -0.73 -0.21 7.46
N GLY A 157 -1.72 -0.87 6.84
CA GLY A 157 -2.49 -0.29 5.73
C GLY A 157 -1.77 -0.27 4.38
N TRP A 158 -0.68 -1.04 4.25
CA TRP A 158 0.08 -1.17 3.01
C TRP A 158 -0.67 -2.01 1.97
N GLN A 159 -0.57 -1.61 0.71
CA GLN A 159 -1.16 -2.29 -0.44
C GLN A 159 -0.07 -2.64 -1.45
N THR A 160 -0.06 -3.88 -1.95
CA THR A 160 0.84 -4.28 -3.05
C THR A 160 0.36 -3.60 -4.33
N VAL A 161 1.22 -2.81 -4.96
CA VAL A 161 0.84 -1.99 -6.13
C VAL A 161 1.59 -2.33 -7.41
N ALA A 162 2.70 -3.06 -7.33
CA ALA A 162 3.43 -3.57 -8.49
C ALA A 162 4.35 -4.73 -8.07
N CYS A 163 4.71 -5.57 -9.04
CA CYS A 163 5.68 -6.65 -8.88
C CYS A 163 6.60 -6.75 -10.09
N ALA A 164 7.76 -7.38 -9.87
CA ALA A 164 8.80 -7.63 -10.87
C ALA A 164 8.38 -8.54 -12.03
#